data_AF-A0A7V3T4Z1-F1
#
_entry.id   AF-A0A7V3T4Z1-F1
#
_cell.length_a   1.000
_cell.length_b   1.000
_cell.length_c   1.000
_cell.angle_alpha   90.00
_cell.angle_beta   90.00
_cell.angle_gamma   90.00
#
_symmetry.space_group_name_H-M   'P 1'
#
loop_
_entity.id
_entity.type
_entity.pdbx_description
1 polymer ?
#
loop_
_entity_poly.entity_id
_entity_poly.type
_entity_poly.pdbx_seq_one_letter_code
_entity_poly.pdbx_strand_id
1 'polypeptide(L)'
;MSTRGSIMTQRACGRVQRLGIMLVGLVIGGAGWAAESPAGRYETGYSNLVAIASDLHQALDPAQRVRFDPVPVLLANESMPVIRPGVRTVGGQQLWTVEVSAGFIELLNFLSHAKAIDGVDRGFYRKSVASLAGVTGEAGLPGLQITQRKAWAFHTMNHQVSHFNQMAAALLGIQMAYHRLGYYARYAPQLAQQDSQSVPIALLLSPQEWLEAVSRGAHHALKCGFGIDGLCALFEGLDKMPNRPAWTFQFLPPGARAPKLRRQLEHTEYEFFLVSDVGREF
;
A
#
# COMPACT_ATOMS: atom_id res chain seq x y z
N MET A 1 -25.06 76.31 7.94
CA MET A 1 -23.90 75.48 8.32
C MET A 1 -23.61 74.58 7.11
N SER A 2 -22.73 74.91 6.17
CA SER A 2 -21.25 75.00 6.28
C SER A 2 -20.70 73.67 6.85
N THR A 3 -19.83 72.88 6.22
CA THR A 3 -18.78 73.17 5.23
C THR A 3 -18.36 71.86 4.54
N ARG A 4 -17.87 71.97 3.30
CA ARG A 4 -17.12 70.96 2.52
C ARG A 4 -15.86 70.47 3.26
N GLY A 5 -15.41 69.27 2.90
CA GLY A 5 -14.05 68.80 3.17
C GLY A 5 -13.68 67.55 2.36
N SER A 6 -13.21 67.74 1.12
CA SER A 6 -12.45 66.73 0.37
C SER A 6 -11.04 66.61 0.97
N ILE A 7 -10.52 65.37 1.12
CA ILE A 7 -9.08 65.14 1.12
C ILE A 7 -8.77 63.99 0.15
N MET A 8 -7.82 64.32 -0.72
CA MET A 8 -7.25 63.58 -1.82
C MET A 8 -5.83 63.19 -1.40
N THR A 9 -5.46 61.90 -1.42
CA THR A 9 -4.07 61.44 -1.32
C THR A 9 -3.95 60.11 -2.08
N GLN A 10 -3.52 60.14 -3.33
CA GLN A 10 -2.14 59.91 -3.82
C GLN A 10 -1.68 58.45 -3.86
N ARG A 11 -1.66 57.92 -5.10
CA ARG A 11 -0.57 57.22 -5.81
C ARG A 11 0.25 56.18 -5.03
N ALA A 12 0.21 54.94 -5.54
CA ALA A 12 1.42 54.23 -6.00
C ALA A 12 1.04 53.07 -6.95
N CYS A 13 1.21 53.31 -8.25
CA CYS A 13 1.19 52.26 -9.28
C CYS A 13 2.60 51.67 -9.38
N GLY A 14 2.84 50.55 -8.70
CA GLY A 14 4.09 49.81 -8.79
C GLY A 14 4.04 48.81 -9.95
N ARG A 15 4.66 49.16 -11.08
CA ARG A 15 5.01 48.20 -12.15
C ARG A 15 6.05 47.22 -11.60
N VAL A 16 5.65 45.98 -11.36
CA VAL A 16 6.59 44.89 -11.08
C VAL A 16 7.06 44.33 -12.43
N GLN A 17 8.25 44.75 -12.87
CA GLN A 17 9.01 44.08 -13.92
C GLN A 17 9.42 42.69 -13.41
N ARG A 18 8.76 41.64 -13.90
CA ARG A 18 9.22 40.25 -13.73
C ARG A 18 10.22 39.94 -14.84
N LEU A 19 11.51 40.07 -14.51
CA LEU A 19 12.61 39.58 -15.33
C LEU A 19 12.57 38.04 -15.27
N GLY A 20 12.21 37.40 -16.37
CA GLY A 20 12.28 35.95 -16.52
C GLY A 20 13.72 35.51 -16.72
N ILE A 21 14.29 34.82 -15.74
CA ILE A 21 15.54 34.07 -15.91
C ILE A 21 15.14 32.65 -16.31
N MET A 22 15.24 32.35 -17.60
CA MET A 22 15.12 30.99 -18.14
C MET A 22 16.46 30.29 -17.89
N LEU A 23 16.54 29.51 -16.82
CA LEU A 23 17.67 28.62 -16.54
C LEU A 23 17.43 27.30 -17.27
N VAL A 24 18.02 27.17 -18.46
CA VAL A 24 18.11 25.91 -19.19
C VAL A 24 19.16 25.06 -18.48
N GLY A 25 18.70 24.26 -17.51
CA GLY A 25 19.52 23.24 -16.87
C GLY A 25 19.75 22.08 -17.82
N LEU A 26 20.97 21.96 -18.33
CA LEU A 26 21.46 20.82 -19.08
C LEU A 26 21.46 19.59 -18.14
N VAL A 27 20.45 18.72 -18.26
CA VAL A 27 20.43 17.43 -17.57
C VAL A 27 21.44 16.54 -18.27
N ILE A 28 22.64 16.44 -17.71
CA ILE A 28 23.61 15.40 -18.08
C ILE A 28 23.01 14.07 -17.59
N GLY A 29 22.39 13.34 -18.51
CA GLY A 29 21.94 11.98 -18.30
C GLY A 29 23.15 11.09 -18.08
N GLY A 30 23.53 10.88 -16.81
CA GLY A 30 24.44 9.82 -16.44
C GLY A 30 23.78 8.49 -16.81
N ALA A 31 24.41 7.74 -17.71
CA ALA A 31 24.13 6.31 -17.88
C ALA A 31 24.47 5.62 -16.57
N GLY A 32 23.52 5.59 -15.65
CA GLY A 32 23.59 4.78 -14.44
C GLY A 32 23.55 3.33 -14.86
N TRP A 33 24.71 2.70 -14.95
CA TRP A 33 24.81 1.25 -14.89
C TRP A 33 24.17 0.86 -13.56
N ALA A 34 23.00 0.23 -13.63
CA ALA A 34 22.33 -0.32 -12.45
C ALA A 34 23.32 -1.27 -11.79
N ALA A 35 23.96 -0.84 -10.71
CA ALA A 35 24.83 -1.68 -9.93
C ALA A 35 24.02 -2.90 -9.52
N GLU A 36 24.55 -4.11 -9.75
CA GLU A 36 23.93 -5.32 -9.25
C GLU A 36 23.69 -5.14 -7.75
N SER A 37 22.42 -5.26 -7.34
CA SER A 37 22.03 -5.22 -5.93
C SER A 37 22.92 -6.20 -5.16
N PRO A 38 23.40 -5.86 -3.94
CA PRO A 38 24.19 -6.78 -3.14
C PRO A 38 23.46 -8.12 -3.05
N ALA A 39 24.11 -9.19 -3.52
CA ALA A 39 23.50 -10.52 -3.56
C ALA A 39 22.94 -10.87 -2.17
N GLY A 40 21.67 -11.26 -2.12
CA GLY A 40 21.02 -11.69 -0.87
C GLY A 40 20.32 -10.58 -0.07
N ARG A 41 20.19 -9.35 -0.57
CA ARG A 41 19.43 -8.27 0.09
C ARG A 41 18.29 -7.77 -0.77
N TYR A 42 17.16 -7.48 -0.12
CA TYR A 42 16.02 -6.83 -0.77
C TYR A 42 16.28 -5.33 -0.92
N GLU A 43 15.91 -4.80 -2.07
CA GLU A 43 15.86 -3.34 -2.29
C GLU A 43 14.55 -2.73 -1.76
N THR A 44 13.56 -3.57 -1.47
CA THR A 44 12.25 -3.19 -0.95
C THR A 44 12.19 -3.23 0.58
N GLY A 45 11.67 -2.16 1.18
CA GLY A 45 11.49 -2.03 2.62
C GLY A 45 10.49 -0.94 3.00
N TYR A 46 10.64 -0.41 4.22
CA TYR A 46 9.72 0.61 4.75
C TYR A 46 9.73 1.91 3.92
N SER A 47 10.88 2.31 3.38
CA SER A 47 10.98 3.48 2.49
C SER A 47 10.10 3.34 1.25
N ASN A 48 10.01 2.14 0.67
CA ASN A 48 9.11 1.86 -0.46
C ASN A 48 7.65 1.99 -0.04
N LEU A 49 7.27 1.51 1.16
CA LEU A 49 5.91 1.69 1.68
C LEU A 49 5.56 3.16 1.85
N VAL A 50 6.49 3.99 2.34
CA VAL A 50 6.27 5.44 2.47
C VAL A 50 6.06 6.10 1.11
N ALA A 51 6.85 5.74 0.10
CA ALA A 51 6.67 6.24 -1.27
C ALA A 51 5.30 5.84 -1.84
N ILE A 52 4.93 4.56 -1.73
CA ILE A 52 3.63 4.05 -2.17
C ILE A 52 2.48 4.73 -1.43
N ALA A 53 2.58 4.90 -0.11
CA ALA A 53 1.56 5.57 0.70
C ALA A 53 1.41 7.05 0.31
N SER A 54 2.51 7.72 -0.02
CA SER A 54 2.48 9.07 -0.57
C SER A 54 1.73 9.12 -1.91
N ASP A 55 1.98 8.19 -2.84
CA ASP A 55 1.28 8.12 -4.12
C ASP A 55 -0.23 7.86 -3.91
N LEU A 56 -0.58 6.93 -3.03
CA LEU A 56 -1.96 6.66 -2.63
C LEU A 56 -2.62 7.91 -2.01
N HIS A 57 -1.90 8.64 -1.15
CA HIS A 57 -2.38 9.87 -0.55
C HIS A 57 -2.67 10.94 -1.62
N GLN A 58 -1.77 11.14 -2.57
CA GLN A 58 -1.98 12.11 -3.65
C GLN A 58 -3.18 11.76 -4.54
N ALA A 59 -3.47 10.47 -4.73
CA ALA A 59 -4.62 9.99 -5.48
C ALA A 59 -5.98 10.11 -4.73
N LEU A 60 -5.99 10.47 -3.44
CA LEU A 60 -7.23 10.79 -2.72
C LEU A 60 -7.87 12.08 -3.24
N ASP A 61 -9.17 12.24 -2.97
CA ASP A 61 -9.83 13.53 -3.14
C ASP A 61 -9.23 14.57 -2.18
N PRO A 62 -9.11 15.86 -2.56
CA PRO A 62 -8.51 16.89 -1.70
C PRO A 62 -9.11 16.96 -0.29
N ALA A 63 -10.43 16.78 -0.16
CA ALA A 63 -11.13 16.77 1.13
C ALA A 63 -10.79 15.55 2.01
N GLN A 64 -10.35 14.45 1.41
CA GLN A 64 -9.90 13.26 2.14
C GLN A 64 -8.41 13.36 2.51
N ARG A 65 -7.57 13.96 1.67
CA ARG A 65 -6.13 14.13 1.92
C ARG A 65 -5.83 14.80 3.26
N VAL A 66 -6.59 15.84 3.60
CA VAL A 66 -6.42 16.57 4.87
C VAL A 66 -6.74 15.74 6.12
N ARG A 67 -7.40 14.59 5.95
CA ARG A 67 -7.77 13.67 7.04
C ARG A 67 -6.81 12.49 7.14
N PHE A 68 -5.96 12.26 6.15
CA PHE A 68 -5.02 11.14 6.12
C PHE A 68 -3.60 11.61 6.34
N ASP A 69 -2.87 10.87 7.15
CA ASP A 69 -1.43 10.97 7.21
C ASP A 69 -0.80 10.31 5.97
N PRO A 70 0.08 11.00 5.22
CA PRO A 70 0.74 10.42 4.06
C PRO A 70 1.80 9.37 4.44
N VAL A 71 2.23 9.32 5.71
CA VAL A 71 3.28 8.41 6.17
C VAL A 71 2.67 7.35 7.10
N PRO A 72 2.71 6.05 6.72
CA PRO A 72 2.32 4.96 7.60
C PRO A 72 3.06 5.02 8.93
N VAL A 73 2.54 4.37 9.96
CA VAL A 73 3.25 4.22 11.24
C VAL A 73 3.93 2.86 11.27
N LEU A 74 5.25 2.84 11.44
CA LEU A 74 6.00 1.60 11.61
C LEU A 74 5.96 1.11 13.06
N LEU A 75 5.37 -0.06 13.26
CA LEU A 75 5.43 -0.83 14.50
C LEU A 75 6.72 -1.66 14.50
N ALA A 76 7.85 -1.01 14.77
CA ALA A 76 9.19 -1.57 14.55
C ALA A 76 9.50 -2.81 15.42
N ASN A 77 8.87 -2.91 16.59
CA ASN A 77 9.10 -4.01 17.54
C ASN A 77 8.12 -5.19 17.34
N GLU A 78 7.25 -5.12 16.33
CA GLU A 78 6.25 -6.15 16.05
C GLU A 78 6.76 -7.07 14.93
N SER A 79 7.17 -8.29 15.30
CA SER A 79 7.61 -9.33 14.35
C SER A 79 6.44 -10.03 13.64
N MET A 80 5.25 -10.01 14.24
CA MET A 80 4.05 -10.57 13.62
C MET A 80 3.65 -9.73 12.40
N PRO A 81 3.26 -10.33 11.26
CA PRO A 81 2.76 -9.58 10.11
C PRO A 81 1.43 -8.91 10.41
N VAL A 82 1.46 -7.58 10.59
CA VAL A 82 0.31 -6.76 10.98
C VAL A 82 0.22 -5.57 10.05
N ILE A 83 -0.99 -5.32 9.56
CA ILE A 83 -1.39 -4.08 8.91
C ILE A 83 -2.80 -3.72 9.40
N ARG A 84 -3.02 -2.47 9.83
CA ARG A 84 -4.32 -2.06 10.37
C ARG A 84 -4.59 -0.56 10.17
N PRO A 85 -5.86 -0.14 10.13
CA PRO A 85 -6.22 1.28 10.19
C PRO A 85 -5.95 1.82 11.61
N GLY A 86 -5.56 3.09 11.71
CA GLY A 86 -5.25 3.75 12.98
C GLY A 86 -5.63 5.22 12.98
N VAL A 87 -5.51 5.86 14.15
CA VAL A 87 -5.71 7.30 14.29
C VAL A 87 -4.54 7.87 15.09
N ARG A 88 -3.93 8.95 14.59
CA ARG A 88 -2.85 9.67 15.25
C ARG A 88 -3.29 11.10 15.52
N THR A 89 -2.89 11.66 16.66
CA THR A 89 -3.06 13.08 16.96
C THR A 89 -1.79 13.83 16.60
N VAL A 90 -1.86 14.75 15.63
CA VAL A 90 -0.76 15.65 15.23
C VAL A 90 -1.24 17.09 15.40
N GLY A 91 -0.58 17.86 16.26
CA GLY A 91 -0.94 19.27 16.48
C GLY A 91 -2.39 19.48 16.95
N GLY A 92 -2.96 18.54 17.71
CA GLY A 92 -4.35 18.56 18.16
C GLY A 92 -5.38 18.09 17.13
N GLN A 93 -4.97 17.82 15.88
CA GLN A 93 -5.83 17.24 14.85
C GLN A 93 -5.70 15.71 14.85
N GLN A 94 -6.83 15.01 14.79
CA GLN A 94 -6.85 13.56 14.54
C GLN A 94 -6.73 13.28 13.04
N LEU A 95 -5.70 12.54 12.67
CA LEU A 95 -5.45 12.06 11.32
C LEU A 95 -5.64 10.55 11.26
N TRP A 96 -6.31 10.08 10.23
CA TRP A 96 -6.37 8.68 9.84
C TRP A 96 -4.99 8.23 9.36
N THR A 97 -4.56 7.07 9.79
CA THR A 97 -3.26 6.51 9.42
C THR A 97 -3.38 5.02 9.12
N VAL A 98 -2.33 4.46 8.54
CA VAL A 98 -2.16 3.03 8.40
C VAL A 98 -0.95 2.61 9.22
N GLU A 99 -1.12 1.63 10.08
CA GLU A 99 -0.04 1.08 10.89
C GLU A 99 0.43 -0.23 10.27
N VAL A 100 1.75 -0.40 10.15
CA VAL A 100 2.39 -1.58 9.56
C VAL A 100 3.50 -2.08 10.47
N SER A 101 3.63 -3.39 10.63
CA SER A 101 4.73 -3.98 11.41
C SER A 101 5.98 -4.25 10.58
N ALA A 102 7.11 -4.49 11.25
CA ALA A 102 8.31 -5.01 10.59
C ALA A 102 8.02 -6.38 9.94
N GLY A 103 7.30 -7.25 10.65
CA GLY A 103 6.86 -8.55 10.13
C GLY A 103 6.00 -8.47 8.86
N PHE A 104 5.23 -7.40 8.69
CA PHE A 104 4.46 -7.18 7.47
C PHE A 104 5.37 -6.94 6.26
N ILE A 105 6.41 -6.13 6.43
CA ILE A 105 7.38 -5.85 5.36
C ILE A 105 8.14 -7.12 5.00
N GLU A 106 8.56 -7.90 6.01
CA GLU A 106 9.20 -9.20 5.81
C GLU A 106 8.29 -10.16 5.05
N LEU A 107 7.00 -10.22 5.39
CA LEU A 107 6.01 -11.06 4.69
C LEU A 107 5.89 -10.68 3.23
N LEU A 108 5.79 -9.38 2.93
CA LEU A 108 5.70 -8.91 1.53
C LEU A 108 6.96 -9.28 0.76
N ASN A 109 8.14 -9.07 1.33
CA ASN A 109 9.41 -9.48 0.72
C ASN A 109 9.47 -11.00 0.50
N PHE A 110 9.07 -11.80 1.48
CA PHE A 110 9.03 -13.26 1.38
C PHE A 110 8.10 -13.74 0.26
N LEU A 111 6.84 -13.27 0.25
CA LEU A 111 5.84 -13.74 -0.71
C LEU A 111 6.14 -13.24 -2.13
N SER A 112 6.56 -11.98 -2.28
CA SER A 112 6.92 -11.42 -3.59
C SER A 112 8.12 -12.14 -4.19
N HIS A 113 9.14 -12.46 -3.39
CA HIS A 113 10.32 -13.16 -3.87
C HIS A 113 10.01 -14.61 -4.19
N ALA A 114 9.29 -15.32 -3.32
CA ALA A 114 8.83 -16.68 -3.59
C ALA A 114 8.00 -16.75 -4.88
N LYS A 115 7.16 -15.74 -5.14
CA LYS A 115 6.35 -15.66 -6.35
C LYS A 115 7.19 -15.39 -7.58
N ALA A 116 8.19 -14.51 -7.49
CA ALA A 116 9.11 -14.26 -8.59
C ALA A 116 9.96 -15.50 -8.93
N ILE A 117 10.46 -16.22 -7.91
CA ILE A 117 11.21 -17.47 -8.09
C ILE A 117 10.35 -18.55 -8.77
N ASP A 118 9.04 -18.59 -8.51
CA ASP A 118 8.13 -19.56 -9.15
C ASP A 118 8.14 -19.48 -10.69
N GLY A 119 8.52 -18.32 -11.25
CA GLY A 119 8.72 -18.14 -12.68
C GLY A 119 9.94 -18.88 -13.25
N VAL A 120 10.93 -19.20 -12.41
CA VAL A 120 12.15 -19.96 -12.79
C VAL A 120 12.21 -21.36 -12.19
N ASP A 121 11.57 -21.59 -11.04
CA ASP A 121 11.45 -22.88 -10.34
C ASP A 121 9.98 -23.14 -9.97
N ARG A 122 9.26 -23.80 -10.89
CA ARG A 122 7.82 -23.99 -10.78
C ARG A 122 7.44 -24.77 -9.51
N GLY A 123 6.52 -24.20 -8.74
CA GLY A 123 6.03 -24.78 -7.49
C GLY A 123 6.80 -24.32 -6.26
N PHE A 124 7.84 -23.49 -6.42
CA PHE A 124 8.56 -22.86 -5.31
C PHE A 124 7.60 -22.04 -4.46
N TYR A 125 6.75 -21.20 -5.07
CA TYR A 125 5.81 -20.35 -4.33
C TYR A 125 4.90 -21.16 -3.41
N ARG A 126 4.33 -22.26 -3.93
CA ARG A 126 3.44 -23.14 -3.16
C ARG A 126 4.18 -23.76 -1.96
N LYS A 127 5.42 -24.20 -2.13
CA LYS A 127 6.24 -24.77 -1.03
C LYS A 127 6.55 -23.70 0.03
N SER A 128 6.94 -22.50 -0.40
CA SER A 128 7.22 -21.38 0.50
C SER A 128 5.98 -20.97 1.31
N VAL A 129 4.83 -20.85 0.66
CA VAL A 129 3.55 -20.56 1.34
C VAL A 129 3.21 -21.66 2.35
N ALA A 130 3.38 -22.94 1.99
CA ALA A 130 3.13 -24.05 2.91
C ALA A 130 4.03 -23.99 4.16
N SER A 131 5.28 -23.52 4.03
CA SER A 131 6.17 -23.34 5.19
C SER A 131 5.72 -22.27 6.18
N LEU A 132 4.84 -21.34 5.78
CA LEU A 132 4.30 -20.33 6.68
C LEU A 132 3.16 -20.85 7.57
N ALA A 133 2.58 -22.02 7.25
CA ALA A 133 1.43 -22.58 7.96
C ALA A 133 1.70 -22.90 9.45
N GLY A 134 2.97 -23.03 9.85
CA GLY A 134 3.38 -23.27 11.24
C GLY A 134 3.84 -22.03 12.00
N VAL A 135 3.84 -20.84 11.38
CA VAL A 135 4.43 -19.64 11.98
C VAL A 135 3.40 -18.97 12.88
N THR A 136 3.67 -18.95 14.19
CA THR A 136 2.80 -18.36 15.21
C THR A 136 2.83 -16.83 15.24
N GLY A 137 3.87 -16.22 14.67
CA GLY A 137 4.10 -14.77 14.68
C GLY A 137 5.04 -14.29 15.80
N GLU A 138 5.32 -15.13 16.80
CA GLU A 138 6.28 -14.84 17.88
C GLU A 138 7.73 -14.92 17.39
N ALA A 139 8.03 -15.99 16.63
CA ALA A 139 9.26 -16.07 15.85
C ALA A 139 9.05 -15.32 14.53
N GLY A 140 10.08 -14.57 14.11
CA GLY A 140 10.11 -13.96 12.78
C GLY A 140 9.89 -14.99 11.66
N LEU A 141 9.62 -14.50 10.45
CA LEU A 141 9.33 -15.38 9.34
C LEU A 141 10.53 -16.27 9.00
N PRO A 142 10.32 -17.53 8.57
CA PRO A 142 11.41 -18.37 8.10
C PRO A 142 12.04 -17.73 6.85
N GLY A 143 13.35 -17.83 6.73
CA GLY A 143 14.04 -17.43 5.50
C GLY A 143 13.64 -18.32 4.31
N LEU A 144 13.64 -17.76 3.11
CA LEU A 144 13.45 -18.55 1.88
C LEU A 144 14.63 -19.50 1.67
N GLN A 145 14.35 -20.77 1.42
CA GLN A 145 15.35 -21.79 1.12
C GLN A 145 15.78 -21.69 -0.35
N ILE A 146 16.60 -20.69 -0.66
CA ILE A 146 17.06 -20.37 -2.01
C ILE A 146 18.37 -21.09 -2.28
N THR A 147 18.36 -22.05 -3.20
CA THR A 147 19.57 -22.79 -3.61
C THR A 147 20.11 -22.35 -4.97
N GLN A 148 19.30 -21.67 -5.78
CA GLN A 148 19.63 -21.32 -7.16
C GLN A 148 20.09 -19.87 -7.29
N ARG A 149 21.21 -19.62 -7.97
CA ARG A 149 21.71 -18.25 -8.24
C ARG A 149 20.71 -17.39 -9.03
N LYS A 150 19.92 -18.01 -9.92
CA LYS A 150 18.90 -17.31 -10.73
C LYS A 150 17.79 -16.65 -9.91
N ALA A 151 17.58 -17.08 -8.66
CA ALA A 151 16.64 -16.43 -7.76
C ALA A 151 16.99 -14.96 -7.49
N TRP A 152 18.28 -14.63 -7.49
CA TRP A 152 18.78 -13.27 -7.28
C TRP A 152 19.18 -12.57 -8.57
N ALA A 153 18.84 -13.15 -9.73
CA ALA A 153 19.10 -12.49 -11.01
C ALA A 153 18.20 -11.25 -11.17
N PHE A 154 18.70 -10.25 -11.89
CA PHE A 154 18.01 -8.96 -12.10
C PHE A 154 16.53 -9.12 -12.50
N HIS A 155 16.21 -10.00 -13.46
CA HIS A 155 14.83 -10.22 -13.90
C HIS A 155 13.93 -10.73 -12.75
N THR A 156 14.40 -11.70 -11.95
CA THR A 156 13.66 -12.22 -10.81
C THR A 156 13.46 -11.15 -9.75
N MET A 157 14.50 -10.37 -9.45
CA MET A 157 14.40 -9.27 -8.48
C MET A 157 13.47 -8.16 -8.97
N ASN A 158 13.45 -7.84 -10.26
CA ASN A 158 12.51 -6.89 -10.83
C ASN A 158 11.04 -7.38 -10.69
N HIS A 159 10.78 -8.67 -10.93
CA HIS A 159 9.46 -9.26 -10.66
C HIS A 159 9.11 -9.24 -9.17
N GLN A 160 10.08 -9.49 -8.29
CA GLN A 160 9.91 -9.40 -6.85
C GLN A 160 9.49 -7.98 -6.43
N VAL A 161 10.20 -6.95 -6.87
CA VAL A 161 9.87 -5.55 -6.57
C VAL A 161 8.48 -5.20 -7.09
N SER A 162 8.14 -5.61 -8.32
CA SER A 162 6.81 -5.41 -8.89
C SER A 162 5.71 -6.04 -8.02
N HIS A 163 5.86 -7.31 -7.63
CA HIS A 163 4.90 -7.98 -6.75
C HIS A 163 4.81 -7.33 -5.36
N PHE A 164 5.96 -6.92 -4.78
CA PHE A 164 5.99 -6.21 -3.51
C PHE A 164 5.17 -4.93 -3.58
N ASN A 165 5.42 -4.09 -4.60
CA ASN A 165 4.75 -2.80 -4.75
C ASN A 165 3.24 -2.98 -4.95
N GLN A 166 2.83 -3.96 -5.76
CA GLN A 166 1.41 -4.28 -5.97
C GLN A 166 0.71 -4.75 -4.70
N MET A 167 1.33 -5.66 -3.93
CA MET A 167 0.80 -6.11 -2.64
C MET A 167 0.68 -4.95 -1.65
N ALA A 168 1.76 -4.18 -1.51
CA ALA A 168 1.83 -3.04 -0.60
C ALA A 168 0.77 -1.99 -0.93
N ALA A 169 0.68 -1.55 -2.18
CA ALA A 169 -0.25 -0.52 -2.61
C ALA A 169 -1.70 -0.93 -2.37
N ALA A 170 -2.06 -2.15 -2.76
CA ALA A 170 -3.41 -2.65 -2.57
C ALA A 170 -3.76 -2.81 -1.09
N LEU A 171 -2.86 -3.37 -0.27
CA LEU A 171 -3.12 -3.56 1.17
C LEU A 171 -3.20 -2.24 1.93
N LEU A 172 -2.33 -1.27 1.64
CA LEU A 172 -2.44 0.10 2.18
C LEU A 172 -3.75 0.76 1.76
N GLY A 173 -4.10 0.64 0.47
CA GLY A 173 -5.37 1.15 -0.07
C GLY A 173 -6.60 0.55 0.63
N ILE A 174 -6.55 -0.74 0.98
CA ILE A 174 -7.60 -1.42 1.75
C ILE A 174 -7.78 -0.80 3.13
N GLN A 175 -6.67 -0.53 3.85
CA GLN A 175 -6.76 0.11 5.17
C GLN A 175 -7.31 1.54 5.08
N MET A 176 -6.91 2.29 4.05
CA MET A 176 -7.48 3.61 3.78
C MET A 176 -8.98 3.52 3.47
N ALA A 177 -9.41 2.48 2.74
CA ALA A 177 -10.82 2.25 2.45
C ALA A 177 -11.64 2.00 3.72
N TYR A 178 -11.10 1.32 4.74
CA TYR A 178 -11.81 1.12 6.01
C TYR A 178 -12.17 2.43 6.72
N HIS A 179 -11.32 3.46 6.66
CA HIS A 179 -11.66 4.79 7.17
C HIS A 179 -12.69 5.49 6.28
N ARG A 180 -12.49 5.48 4.96
CA ARG A 180 -13.36 6.18 3.99
C ARG A 180 -14.78 5.63 3.95
N LEU A 181 -14.94 4.32 4.12
CA LEU A 181 -16.23 3.63 4.19
C LEU A 181 -16.87 3.74 5.59
N GLY A 182 -16.18 4.33 6.56
CA GLY A 182 -16.66 4.49 7.93
C GLY A 182 -16.62 3.21 8.77
N TYR A 183 -16.08 2.11 8.25
CA TYR A 183 -16.00 0.83 8.97
C TYR A 183 -15.12 0.94 10.21
N TYR A 184 -13.97 1.63 10.12
CA TYR A 184 -13.11 1.84 11.29
C TYR A 184 -13.86 2.52 12.43
N ALA A 185 -14.59 3.60 12.14
CA ALA A 185 -15.35 4.34 13.15
C ALA A 185 -16.49 3.49 13.73
N ARG A 186 -17.18 2.70 12.88
CA ARG A 186 -18.25 1.80 13.29
C ARG A 186 -17.78 0.71 14.27
N TYR A 187 -16.61 0.14 14.01
CA TYR A 187 -16.06 -0.98 14.79
C TYR A 187 -15.00 -0.55 15.83
N ALA A 188 -14.80 0.76 16.03
CA ALA A 188 -13.81 1.30 16.96
C ALA A 188 -13.96 0.78 18.41
N PRO A 189 -15.17 0.62 18.98
CA PRO A 189 -15.32 0.07 20.33
C PRO A 189 -14.76 -1.35 20.46
N GLN A 190 -15.00 -2.21 19.47
CA GLN A 190 -14.52 -3.59 19.45
C GLN A 190 -13.00 -3.64 19.23
N LEU A 191 -12.46 -2.73 18.42
CA LEU A 191 -11.02 -2.59 18.20
C LEU A 191 -10.28 -2.11 19.46
N ALA A 192 -10.95 -1.38 20.36
CA ALA A 192 -10.37 -0.84 21.59
C ALA A 192 -10.48 -1.78 22.82
N GLN A 193 -11.33 -2.82 22.77
CA GLN A 193 -11.68 -3.64 23.93
C GLN A 193 -10.66 -4.72 24.33
N GLN A 194 -9.58 -4.94 23.56
CA GLN A 194 -8.58 -5.96 23.87
C GLN A 194 -7.24 -5.33 24.26
N ASP A 195 -6.99 -5.22 25.56
CA ASP A 195 -5.83 -4.58 26.21
C ASP A 195 -4.45 -5.18 25.84
N SER A 196 -4.36 -6.21 24.99
CA SER A 196 -3.09 -6.84 24.64
C SER A 196 -3.02 -7.47 23.24
N GLN A 197 -4.12 -7.62 22.52
CA GLN A 197 -4.11 -8.17 21.16
C GLN A 197 -5.04 -7.36 20.25
N SER A 198 -4.47 -6.83 19.17
CA SER A 198 -5.26 -6.13 18.17
C SER A 198 -6.16 -7.13 17.43
N VAL A 199 -7.48 -6.98 17.55
CA VAL A 199 -8.41 -7.71 16.68
C VAL A 199 -8.23 -7.21 15.24
N PRO A 200 -7.95 -8.08 14.26
CA PRO A 200 -7.98 -7.69 12.86
C PRO A 200 -9.36 -7.17 12.48
N ILE A 201 -9.44 -5.95 11.93
CA ILE A 201 -10.72 -5.36 11.51
C ILE A 201 -11.48 -6.26 10.54
N ALA A 202 -10.76 -7.03 9.70
CA ALA A 202 -11.36 -7.98 8.76
C ALA A 202 -12.20 -9.09 9.44
N LEU A 203 -11.98 -9.38 10.73
CA LEU A 203 -12.83 -10.31 11.50
C LEU A 203 -14.14 -9.69 11.99
N LEU A 204 -14.23 -8.36 11.99
CA LEU A 204 -15.42 -7.62 12.42
C LEU A 204 -16.35 -7.27 11.25
N LEU A 205 -15.81 -7.27 10.02
CA LEU A 205 -16.55 -6.96 8.81
C LEU A 205 -17.42 -8.14 8.37
N SER A 206 -18.61 -7.83 7.86
CA SER A 206 -19.33 -8.77 7.03
C SER A 206 -18.54 -9.10 5.75
N PRO A 207 -18.79 -10.26 5.12
CA PRO A 207 -18.12 -10.61 3.86
C PRO A 207 -18.27 -9.56 2.76
N GLN A 208 -19.40 -8.86 2.72
CA GLN A 208 -19.67 -7.80 1.74
C GLN A 208 -18.88 -6.53 2.04
N GLU A 209 -18.83 -6.08 3.30
CA GLU A 209 -18.03 -4.92 3.70
C GLU A 209 -16.54 -5.16 3.44
N TRP A 210 -16.03 -6.34 3.79
CA TRP A 210 -14.64 -6.68 3.51
C TRP A 210 -14.34 -6.67 2.01
N LEU A 211 -15.21 -7.29 1.20
CA LEU A 211 -15.05 -7.30 -0.25
C LEU A 211 -15.14 -5.90 -0.87
N GLU A 212 -16.03 -5.04 -0.37
CA GLU A 212 -16.12 -3.64 -0.80
C GLU A 212 -14.80 -2.90 -0.52
N ALA A 213 -14.25 -3.05 0.68
CA ALA A 213 -12.96 -2.45 1.03
C ALA A 213 -11.81 -2.98 0.16
N VAL A 214 -11.78 -4.29 -0.13
CA VAL A 214 -10.80 -4.90 -1.05
C VAL A 214 -10.91 -4.29 -2.44
N SER A 215 -12.13 -4.17 -2.98
CA SER A 215 -12.37 -3.59 -4.30
C SER A 215 -11.96 -2.12 -4.36
N ARG A 216 -12.28 -1.33 -3.32
CA ARG A 216 -11.89 0.09 -3.23
C ARG A 216 -10.38 0.26 -3.11
N GLY A 217 -9.71 -0.57 -2.30
CA GLY A 217 -8.27 -0.54 -2.14
C GLY A 217 -7.51 -0.92 -3.41
N ALA A 218 -7.95 -1.97 -4.09
CA ALA A 218 -7.39 -2.38 -5.39
C ALA A 218 -7.58 -1.29 -6.46
N HIS A 219 -8.78 -0.71 -6.57
CA HIS A 219 -9.04 0.40 -7.49
C HIS A 219 -8.18 1.64 -7.17
N HIS A 220 -7.92 1.92 -5.89
CA HIS A 220 -7.02 2.99 -5.49
C HIS A 220 -5.57 2.69 -5.90
N ALA A 221 -5.09 1.47 -5.71
CA ALA A 221 -3.76 1.05 -6.17
C ALA A 221 -3.61 1.18 -7.70
N LEU A 222 -4.63 0.80 -8.47
CA LEU A 222 -4.66 0.95 -9.93
C LEU A 222 -4.56 2.41 -10.37
N LYS A 223 -5.22 3.35 -9.67
CA LYS A 223 -5.09 4.79 -9.93
C LYS A 223 -3.65 5.31 -9.77
N CYS A 224 -2.84 4.63 -8.96
CA CYS A 224 -1.43 4.94 -8.76
C CYS A 224 -0.49 4.12 -9.66
N GLY A 225 -1.04 3.36 -10.63
CA GLY A 225 -0.25 2.57 -11.58
C GLY A 225 0.22 1.22 -11.04
N PHE A 226 -0.32 0.76 -9.91
CA PHE A 226 -0.01 -0.56 -9.37
C PHE A 226 -1.07 -1.59 -9.82
N GLY A 227 -0.65 -2.63 -10.53
CA GLY A 227 -1.51 -3.77 -10.88
C GLY A 227 -1.93 -4.62 -9.67
N ILE A 228 -2.72 -5.65 -9.92
CA ILE A 228 -3.31 -6.50 -8.85
C ILE A 228 -2.69 -7.88 -8.68
N ASP A 229 -1.79 -8.32 -9.57
CA ASP A 229 -1.24 -9.68 -9.57
C ASP A 229 -0.58 -10.06 -8.25
N GLY A 230 0.16 -9.11 -7.65
CA GLY A 230 0.76 -9.29 -6.32
C GLY A 230 -0.29 -9.54 -5.24
N LEU A 231 -1.38 -8.77 -5.23
CA LEU A 231 -2.48 -8.95 -4.28
C LEU A 231 -3.18 -10.30 -4.48
N CYS A 232 -3.45 -10.68 -5.74
CA CYS A 232 -4.01 -11.99 -6.08
C CYS A 232 -3.12 -13.13 -5.60
N ALA A 233 -1.81 -13.03 -5.83
CA ALA A 233 -0.84 -14.02 -5.35
C ALA A 233 -0.91 -14.16 -3.82
N LEU A 234 -0.90 -13.03 -3.08
CA LEU A 234 -1.01 -13.03 -1.63
C LEU A 234 -2.28 -13.76 -1.15
N PHE A 235 -3.47 -13.42 -1.67
CA PHE A 235 -4.71 -14.08 -1.24
C PHE A 235 -4.74 -15.56 -1.61
N GLU A 236 -4.29 -15.93 -2.80
CA GLU A 236 -4.19 -17.35 -3.19
C GLU A 236 -3.20 -18.13 -2.31
N GLY A 237 -2.09 -17.51 -1.93
CA GLY A 237 -1.12 -18.11 -1.02
C GLY A 237 -1.77 -18.40 0.34
N LEU A 238 -2.39 -17.38 0.95
CA LEU A 238 -3.04 -17.53 2.26
C LEU A 238 -4.18 -18.57 2.24
N ASP A 239 -4.97 -18.62 1.17
CA ASP A 239 -6.09 -19.58 1.00
C ASP A 239 -5.60 -21.03 0.86
N LYS A 240 -4.42 -21.25 0.27
CA LYS A 240 -3.84 -22.57 0.04
C LYS A 240 -2.99 -23.09 1.22
N MET A 241 -2.90 -22.34 2.32
CA MET A 241 -2.18 -22.80 3.52
C MET A 241 -2.94 -23.95 4.19
N PRO A 242 -2.30 -25.11 4.46
CA PRO A 242 -2.98 -26.27 5.05
C PRO A 242 -3.51 -25.98 6.46
N ASN A 243 -2.75 -25.21 7.26
CA ASN A 243 -3.15 -24.71 8.56
C ASN A 243 -2.89 -23.21 8.57
N ARG A 244 -3.93 -22.40 8.38
CA ARG A 244 -3.77 -20.97 8.19
C ARG A 244 -3.59 -20.27 9.55
N PRO A 245 -2.42 -19.66 9.86
CA PRO A 245 -2.20 -19.02 11.17
C PRO A 245 -3.12 -17.82 11.42
N ALA A 246 -3.38 -17.49 12.68
CA ALA A 246 -4.31 -16.42 13.06
C ALA A 246 -3.89 -15.03 12.52
N TRP A 247 -2.59 -14.74 12.43
CA TRP A 247 -2.09 -13.48 11.88
C TRP A 247 -2.53 -13.23 10.44
N THR A 248 -2.81 -14.29 9.67
CA THR A 248 -3.27 -14.15 8.28
C THR A 248 -4.63 -13.47 8.16
N PHE A 249 -5.42 -13.48 9.24
CA PHE A 249 -6.77 -12.90 9.25
C PHE A 249 -6.75 -11.37 9.14
N GLN A 250 -5.59 -10.73 9.33
CA GLN A 250 -5.33 -9.33 8.96
C GLN A 250 -5.59 -9.07 7.46
N PHE A 251 -5.30 -10.07 6.63
CA PHE A 251 -5.34 -9.96 5.18
C PHE A 251 -6.55 -10.67 4.59
N LEU A 252 -6.84 -11.90 5.05
CA LEU A 252 -7.87 -12.76 4.49
C LEU A 252 -8.74 -13.37 5.60
N PRO A 253 -9.98 -12.90 5.81
CA PRO A 253 -10.82 -13.40 6.89
C PRO A 253 -11.20 -14.88 6.70
N PRO A 254 -11.60 -15.59 7.77
CA PRO A 254 -12.15 -16.94 7.67
C PRO A 254 -13.31 -17.00 6.68
N GLY A 255 -13.32 -18.02 5.81
CA GLY A 255 -14.38 -18.24 4.83
C GLY A 255 -14.32 -17.38 3.57
N ALA A 256 -13.42 -16.40 3.47
CA ALA A 256 -13.15 -15.72 2.21
C ALA A 256 -12.59 -16.71 1.18
N ARG A 257 -13.08 -16.66 -0.06
CA ARG A 257 -12.71 -17.58 -1.14
C ARG A 257 -11.79 -16.89 -2.14
N ALA A 258 -10.49 -17.14 -2.08
CA ALA A 258 -9.51 -16.47 -2.95
C ALA A 258 -9.80 -16.62 -4.47
N PRO A 259 -10.27 -17.77 -5.00
CA PRO A 259 -10.59 -17.86 -6.44
C PRO A 259 -11.72 -16.93 -6.88
N LYS A 260 -12.72 -16.70 -6.02
CA LYS A 260 -13.81 -15.75 -6.32
C LYS A 260 -13.29 -14.32 -6.30
N LEU A 261 -12.48 -14.01 -5.28
CA LEU A 261 -11.89 -12.69 -5.11
C LEU A 261 -10.97 -12.31 -6.27
N ARG A 262 -10.14 -13.26 -6.73
CA ARG A 262 -9.28 -13.08 -7.89
C ARG A 262 -10.07 -12.65 -9.12
N ARG A 263 -11.16 -13.36 -9.45
CA ARG A 263 -12.02 -12.99 -10.61
C ARG A 263 -12.60 -11.58 -10.46
N GLN A 264 -12.96 -11.17 -9.25
CA GLN A 264 -13.49 -9.83 -8.98
C GLN A 264 -12.41 -8.75 -9.12
N LEU A 265 -11.19 -9.03 -8.66
CA LEU A 265 -10.05 -8.15 -8.84
C LEU A 265 -9.69 -8.04 -10.33
N GLU A 266 -9.57 -9.16 -11.05
CA GLU A 266 -9.32 -9.20 -12.50
C GLU A 266 -10.36 -8.40 -13.28
N HIS A 267 -11.64 -8.54 -12.92
CA HIS A 267 -12.71 -7.73 -13.52
C HIS A 267 -12.55 -6.24 -13.16
N THR A 268 -12.18 -5.91 -11.93
CA THR A 268 -11.95 -4.51 -11.51
C THR A 268 -10.80 -3.86 -12.28
N GLU A 269 -9.70 -4.59 -12.50
CA GLU A 269 -8.56 -4.14 -13.30
C GLU A 269 -8.95 -3.98 -14.78
N TYR A 270 -9.68 -4.95 -15.34
CA TYR A 270 -10.21 -4.87 -16.70
C TYR A 270 -11.10 -3.63 -16.91
N GLU A 271 -12.10 -3.43 -16.04
CA GLU A 271 -12.99 -2.25 -16.10
C GLU A 271 -12.20 -0.95 -15.94
N PHE A 272 -11.19 -0.93 -15.07
CA PHE A 272 -10.34 0.25 -14.87
C PHE A 272 -9.67 0.66 -16.18
N PHE A 273 -9.10 -0.29 -16.93
CA PHE A 273 -8.42 0.00 -18.19
C PHE A 273 -9.38 0.25 -19.36
N LEU A 274 -10.54 -0.42 -19.41
CA LEU A 274 -11.52 -0.15 -20.46
C LEU A 274 -12.20 1.21 -20.32
N VAL A 275 -12.65 1.55 -19.11
CA VAL A 275 -13.39 2.81 -18.89
C VAL A 275 -12.46 4.02 -18.99
N SER A 276 -11.16 3.85 -18.70
CA SER A 276 -10.18 4.92 -18.89
C SER A 276 -9.87 5.23 -20.36
N ASP A 277 -10.13 4.30 -21.29
CA ASP A 277 -9.93 4.50 -22.73
C ASP A 277 -11.13 5.14 -23.46
N VAL A 278 -12.35 5.12 -22.90
CA VAL A 278 -13.56 5.60 -23.60
C VAL A 278 -13.96 7.03 -23.18
N GLY A 279 -13.32 7.61 -22.16
CA GLY A 279 -13.71 8.90 -21.56
C GLY A 279 -12.73 10.07 -21.75
N ARG A 280 -11.64 9.90 -22.51
CA ARG A 280 -10.76 11.01 -22.89
C ARG A 280 -11.01 11.38 -24.35
N GLU A 281 -12.16 12.00 -24.58
CA GLU A 281 -12.27 13.00 -25.63
C GLU A 281 -11.25 14.10 -25.33
N PHE A 282 -10.09 13.98 -25.97
CA PHE A 282 -9.38 15.12 -26.53
C PHE A 282 -9.72 15.17 -28.02
#